data_AF-A0A6A4MF52-F1
#
_entry.id   AF-A0A6A4MF52-F1
#
_cell.length_a   1.000
_cell.length_b   1.000
_cell.length_c   1.000
_cell.angle_alpha   90.00
_cell.angle_beta   90.00
_cell.angle_gamma   90.00
#
_symmetry.space_group_name_H-M   'P 1'
#
loop_
_entity.id
_entity.type
_entity.pdbx_description
1 polymer ?
#
loop_
_entity_poly.entity_id
_entity_poly.type
_entity_poly.pdbx_seq_one_letter_code
_entity_poly.pdbx_strand_id
1 'polypeptide(L)'
;MLVPIQLYLLPKHFYRFGEEMRPVKLTTRVFGYTPAKNDFLFEKRLQNYLFDLLMQYSRGKSALIFCSTRKGAQEAAQRLSQAAMTFGHSNPFIKDREQQERLREASLSCSDKQMQSYILYGIGFHNGGLCLKDRNLIEGLFLKGDLQVHLYENLLSGCEMVESQLLSCMTEHLTAEIVQLTISDITRAIEWMKCSFLYNPENYAIKKGIPGDRIEKHVQEICVQKLNELSRNQMIWTDEDGFLLKPLEPGRLMTKYYLRFNTMKNIMQAHADCSMEDALHIVCRAEEVSWIQLRRNEKKLLSDTNTDKDGKLRFHILGEKGKRKKRIQTREEKIFVLANDCLTGDPSLHDLSMNQDMNSICSNGCRIAKCMKEYFICRKNYKGALNSALLAKSLHQKLWDDSPYLLKQLPGIGMVTAKALHSMGVKSFATLREADPRKIEIVTGRKYPFGNHIKEALLSLPPQIEMNLEETQCQRQGNSMVVVTLTRLSESAQSTKRHYADMVVAVEEDNLILFHEKIR
;
A
#
# COMPACT_ATOMS: atom_id res chain seq x y z
N MET A 1 -8.34 -17.47 -3.25
CA MET A 1 -8.07 -18.92 -3.31
C MET A 1 -6.70 -19.12 -3.94
N LEU A 2 -5.70 -19.40 -3.12
CA LEU A 2 -4.43 -19.96 -3.59
C LEU A 2 -4.46 -21.43 -3.16
N VAL A 3 -5.10 -22.26 -3.97
CA VAL A 3 -4.94 -23.72 -3.83
C VAL A 3 -3.46 -24.00 -4.06
N PRO A 4 -2.77 -24.78 -3.21
CA PRO A 4 -1.42 -25.24 -3.52
C PRO A 4 -1.52 -26.14 -4.76
N ILE A 5 -1.27 -25.55 -5.93
CA ILE A 5 -1.14 -26.30 -7.17
C ILE A 5 0.26 -26.91 -7.13
N GLN A 6 0.35 -28.16 -6.69
CA GLN A 6 1.43 -29.01 -7.18
C GLN A 6 1.20 -29.12 -8.69
N LEU A 7 2.10 -28.54 -9.48
CA LEU A 7 2.08 -28.70 -10.93
C LEU A 7 2.40 -30.17 -11.21
N TYR A 8 1.36 -31.00 -11.31
CA TYR A 8 1.45 -32.40 -11.75
C TYR A 8 1.70 -32.41 -13.27
N LEU A 9 2.86 -31.93 -13.68
CA LEU A 9 3.33 -32.05 -15.05
C LEU A 9 3.94 -33.44 -15.21
N LEU A 10 3.40 -34.22 -16.15
CA LEU A 10 4.05 -35.45 -16.59
C LEU A 10 5.45 -35.10 -17.13
N PRO A 11 6.47 -35.96 -17.00
CA PRO A 11 7.83 -35.68 -17.47
C PRO A 11 7.90 -35.23 -18.93
N LYS A 12 7.02 -35.76 -19.79
CA LYS A 12 6.88 -35.35 -21.21
C LYS A 12 6.44 -33.90 -21.44
N HIS A 13 5.96 -33.23 -20.40
CA HIS A 13 5.54 -31.83 -20.41
C HIS A 13 6.48 -30.93 -19.59
N PHE A 14 7.57 -31.49 -19.04
CA PHE A 14 8.62 -30.73 -18.37
C PHE A 14 9.68 -30.31 -19.39
N TYR A 15 9.72 -29.02 -19.71
CA TYR A 15 10.72 -28.46 -20.59
C TYR A 15 11.65 -27.54 -19.79
N ARG A 16 12.94 -27.85 -19.81
CA ARG A 16 14.00 -26.99 -19.25
C ARG A 16 14.84 -26.47 -20.40
N PHE A 17 14.83 -25.16 -20.58
CA PHE A 17 15.62 -24.47 -21.59
C PHE A 17 16.78 -23.78 -20.88
N GLY A 18 18.01 -24.15 -21.19
CA GLY A 18 19.17 -23.46 -20.67
C GLY A 18 19.51 -22.20 -21.46
N GLU A 19 20.59 -21.54 -21.07
CA GLU A 19 21.13 -20.35 -21.75
C GLU A 19 21.44 -20.61 -23.23
N GLU A 20 21.73 -21.86 -23.60
CA GLU A 20 21.94 -22.29 -24.98
C GLU A 20 20.69 -22.18 -25.86
N MET A 21 19.49 -22.18 -25.28
CA MET A 21 18.24 -22.07 -26.03
C MET A 21 17.75 -20.63 -26.18
N ARG A 22 18.49 -19.64 -25.67
CA ARG A 22 18.13 -18.23 -25.84
C ARG A 22 18.09 -17.84 -27.33
N PRO A 23 17.00 -17.23 -27.83
CA PRO A 23 16.91 -16.72 -29.20
C PRO A 23 18.00 -15.69 -29.52
N VAL A 24 18.40 -14.92 -28.50
CA VAL A 24 19.51 -13.98 -28.56
C VAL A 24 20.57 -14.42 -27.55
N LYS A 25 21.70 -14.89 -28.06
CA LYS A 25 22.83 -15.33 -27.23
C LYS A 25 23.35 -14.17 -26.39
N LEU A 26 23.48 -14.40 -25.09
CA LEU A 26 24.04 -13.43 -24.16
C LEU A 26 25.52 -13.73 -23.92
N THR A 27 26.32 -12.67 -23.78
CA THR A 27 27.69 -12.73 -23.30
C THR A 27 27.76 -11.98 -21.98
N THR A 28 27.97 -12.71 -20.89
CA THR A 28 28.07 -12.12 -19.55
C THR A 28 29.52 -11.81 -19.22
N ARG A 29 29.80 -10.59 -18.75
CA ARG A 29 31.10 -10.18 -18.21
C ARG A 29 30.90 -9.67 -16.80
N VAL A 30 31.69 -10.16 -15.85
CA VAL A 30 31.61 -9.77 -14.45
C VAL A 30 32.89 -9.02 -14.09
N PHE A 31 32.75 -7.75 -13.68
CA PHE A 31 33.86 -6.92 -13.23
C PHE A 31 33.79 -6.78 -11.71
N GLY A 32 34.81 -7.31 -11.02
CA GLY A 32 34.98 -7.10 -9.58
C GLY A 32 35.62 -5.74 -9.31
N TYR A 33 35.03 -4.96 -8.40
CA TYR A 33 35.60 -3.68 -7.95
C TYR A 33 35.86 -3.73 -6.45
N THR A 34 36.88 -3.01 -6.00
CA THR A 34 37.21 -2.92 -4.58
C THR A 34 35.98 -2.41 -3.81
N PRO A 35 35.60 -3.06 -2.68
CA PRO A 35 34.46 -2.62 -1.88
C PRO A 35 34.68 -1.22 -1.32
N ALA A 36 33.58 -0.52 -1.03
CA ALA A 36 33.61 0.73 -0.30
C ALA A 36 33.13 0.53 1.15
N LYS A 37 33.17 1.60 1.95
CA LYS A 37 32.74 1.56 3.36
C LYS A 37 31.26 1.17 3.53
N ASN A 38 30.43 1.41 2.52
CA ASN A 38 29.02 1.02 2.46
C ASN A 38 28.55 0.99 0.99
N ASP A 39 27.40 0.36 0.76
CA ASP A 39 26.83 0.15 -0.58
C ASP A 39 26.59 1.45 -1.34
N PHE A 40 26.18 2.52 -0.66
CA PHE A 40 25.98 3.84 -1.29
C PHE A 40 27.28 4.40 -1.87
N LEU A 41 28.38 4.36 -1.10
CA LEU A 41 29.68 4.80 -1.58
C LEU A 41 30.24 3.85 -2.65
N PHE A 42 29.89 2.58 -2.59
CA PHE A 42 30.27 1.60 -3.60
C PHE A 42 29.56 1.89 -4.92
N GLU A 43 28.23 2.07 -4.92
CA GLU A 43 27.44 2.44 -6.11
C GLU A 43 27.96 3.75 -6.74
N LYS A 44 28.23 4.77 -5.92
CA LYS A 44 28.82 6.03 -6.40
C LYS A 44 30.20 5.83 -7.05
N ARG A 45 31.02 4.91 -6.53
CA ARG A 45 32.30 4.55 -7.16
C ARG A 45 32.08 3.85 -8.49
N LEU A 46 31.12 2.93 -8.58
CA LEU A 46 30.80 2.19 -9.81
C LEU A 46 30.40 3.14 -10.95
N GLN A 47 29.70 4.23 -10.64
CA GLN A 47 29.31 5.25 -11.63
C GLN A 47 30.50 5.84 -12.40
N ASN A 48 31.72 5.84 -11.84
CA ASN A 48 32.92 6.34 -12.51
C ASN A 48 33.36 5.47 -13.70
N TYR A 49 32.99 4.19 -13.71
CA TYR A 49 33.41 3.25 -14.75
C TYR A 49 32.37 3.10 -15.87
N LEU A 50 31.16 3.64 -15.70
CA LEU A 50 30.05 3.41 -16.63
C LEU A 50 30.36 3.91 -18.04
N PHE A 51 30.96 5.09 -18.18
CA PHE A 51 31.26 5.67 -19.49
C PHE A 51 32.25 4.78 -20.28
N ASP A 52 33.35 4.37 -19.65
CA ASP A 52 34.37 3.53 -20.28
C ASP A 52 33.80 2.15 -20.67
N LEU A 53 32.98 1.56 -19.80
CA LEU A 53 32.28 0.30 -20.09
C LEU A 53 31.33 0.44 -21.28
N LEU A 54 30.58 1.55 -21.37
CA LEU A 54 29.72 1.81 -22.51
C LEU A 54 30.53 1.94 -23.80
N MET A 55 31.62 2.71 -23.80
CA MET A 55 32.47 2.87 -24.98
C MET A 55 33.08 1.54 -25.43
N GLN A 56 33.47 0.70 -24.48
CA GLN A 56 34.07 -0.60 -24.78
C GLN A 56 33.07 -1.63 -25.32
N TYR A 57 31.85 -1.66 -24.77
CA TYR A 57 30.92 -2.77 -24.97
C TYR A 57 29.64 -2.45 -25.73
N SER A 58 29.16 -1.20 -25.72
CA SER A 58 27.92 -0.84 -26.40
C SER A 58 28.06 -0.93 -27.92
N ARG A 59 29.26 -0.64 -28.46
CA ARG A 59 29.58 -0.64 -29.89
C ARG A 59 28.53 0.14 -30.72
N GLY A 60 28.10 1.29 -30.20
CA GLY A 60 27.11 2.16 -30.86
C GLY A 60 25.67 1.64 -30.80
N LYS A 61 25.39 0.58 -30.02
CA LYS A 61 24.04 0.10 -29.72
C LYS A 61 23.52 0.73 -28.44
N SER A 62 22.21 0.83 -28.33
CA SER A 62 21.56 1.27 -27.09
C SER A 62 21.87 0.34 -25.93
N ALA A 63 22.17 0.90 -24.78
CA ALA A 63 22.54 0.20 -23.55
C ALA A 63 21.55 0.49 -22.43
N LEU A 64 21.21 -0.55 -21.67
CA LEU A 64 20.36 -0.46 -20.49
C LEU A 64 21.21 -0.68 -19.23
N ILE A 65 21.19 0.25 -18.28
CA ILE A 65 22.02 0.21 -17.07
C ILE A 65 21.11 0.09 -15.85
N PHE A 66 21.24 -1.00 -15.10
CA PHE A 66 20.44 -1.20 -13.91
C PHE A 66 21.13 -0.63 -12.66
N CYS A 67 20.42 0.22 -11.93
CA CYS A 67 20.87 0.83 -10.67
C CYS A 67 20.03 0.28 -9.50
N SER A 68 20.61 0.33 -8.30
CA SER A 68 19.98 -0.26 -7.11
C SER A 68 18.91 0.63 -6.47
N THR A 69 18.94 1.94 -6.78
CA THR A 69 17.99 2.91 -6.25
C THR A 69 17.58 3.93 -7.31
N ARG A 70 16.39 4.52 -7.14
CA ARG A 70 15.93 5.68 -7.95
C ARG A 70 16.97 6.79 -8.06
N LYS A 71 17.59 7.14 -6.93
CA LYS A 71 18.60 8.20 -6.85
C LYS A 71 19.89 7.78 -7.55
N GLY A 72 20.30 6.51 -7.41
CA GLY A 72 21.43 5.94 -8.14
C GLY A 72 21.26 6.06 -9.65
N ALA A 73 20.07 5.76 -10.18
CA ALA A 73 19.76 5.93 -11.61
C ALA A 73 19.86 7.40 -12.06
N GLN A 74 19.35 8.36 -11.27
CA GLN A 74 19.45 9.79 -11.57
C GLN A 74 20.90 10.29 -11.53
N GLU A 75 21.66 9.94 -10.49
CA GLU A 75 23.07 10.35 -10.31
C GLU A 75 23.96 9.75 -11.41
N ALA A 76 23.71 8.49 -11.81
CA ALA A 76 24.41 7.85 -12.92
C ALA A 76 24.07 8.49 -14.28
N ALA A 77 22.80 8.82 -14.53
CA ALA A 77 22.38 9.55 -15.72
C ALA A 77 23.07 10.91 -15.80
N GLN A 78 23.05 11.66 -14.70
CA GLN A 78 23.72 12.95 -14.58
C GLN A 78 25.21 12.85 -14.92
N ARG A 79 25.90 11.86 -14.37
CA ARG A 79 27.34 11.68 -14.58
C ARG A 79 27.67 11.33 -16.03
N LEU A 80 26.86 10.49 -16.66
CA LEU A 80 27.00 10.17 -18.09
C LEU A 80 26.69 11.38 -18.98
N SER A 81 25.68 12.19 -18.66
CA SER A 81 25.37 13.41 -19.41
C SER A 81 26.48 14.44 -19.29
N GLN A 82 27.09 14.58 -18.10
CA GLN A 82 28.26 15.44 -17.91
C GLN A 82 29.46 14.97 -18.74
N ALA A 83 29.72 13.66 -18.76
CA ALA A 83 30.78 13.10 -19.61
C ALA A 83 30.47 13.32 -21.10
N ALA A 84 29.25 13.05 -21.55
CA ALA A 84 28.84 13.26 -22.93
C ALA A 84 28.98 14.73 -23.37
N MET A 85 28.68 15.67 -22.47
CA MET A 85 28.79 17.11 -22.71
C MET A 85 30.22 17.54 -23.05
N THR A 86 31.25 16.92 -22.45
CA THR A 86 32.65 17.29 -22.73
C THR A 86 33.10 16.96 -24.15
N PHE A 87 32.38 16.08 -24.86
CA PHE A 87 32.67 15.74 -26.25
C PHE A 87 32.00 16.68 -27.27
N GLY A 88 31.08 17.56 -26.85
CA GLY A 88 30.41 18.51 -27.73
C GLY A 88 29.77 17.86 -28.95
N HIS A 89 30.19 18.27 -30.16
CA HIS A 89 29.72 17.69 -31.42
C HIS A 89 30.15 16.23 -31.65
N SER A 90 31.14 15.74 -30.90
CA SER A 90 31.61 14.35 -30.95
C SER A 90 30.96 13.47 -29.88
N ASN A 91 29.78 13.87 -29.35
CA ASN A 91 29.06 13.06 -28.36
C ASN A 91 28.76 11.66 -28.90
N PRO A 92 29.29 10.58 -28.28
CA PRO A 92 29.17 9.22 -28.80
C PRO A 92 27.73 8.66 -28.71
N PHE A 93 26.83 9.33 -28.02
CA PHE A 93 25.43 8.92 -27.85
C PHE A 93 24.47 9.56 -28.87
N ILE A 94 24.97 10.45 -29.73
CA ILE A 94 24.21 11.09 -30.81
C ILE A 94 24.75 10.59 -32.15
N LYS A 95 23.88 9.96 -32.93
CA LYS A 95 24.16 9.34 -34.23
C LYS A 95 24.11 10.35 -35.36
N ASP A 96 23.07 11.18 -35.36
CA ASP A 96 22.79 12.12 -36.43
C ASP A 96 21.98 13.33 -35.95
N ARG A 97 21.84 14.31 -36.84
CA ARG A 97 21.13 15.56 -36.56
C ARG A 97 19.62 15.36 -36.37
N GLU A 98 19.02 14.42 -37.09
CA GLU A 98 17.59 14.15 -36.98
C GLU A 98 17.23 13.58 -35.61
N GLN A 99 18.05 12.64 -35.10
CA GLN A 99 17.95 12.14 -33.74
C GLN A 99 18.07 13.28 -32.73
N GLN A 100 19.03 14.19 -32.93
CA GLN A 100 19.21 15.33 -32.05
C GLN A 100 17.97 16.25 -32.01
N GLU A 101 17.30 16.46 -33.15
CA GLU A 101 16.06 17.24 -33.24
C GLU A 101 14.90 16.54 -32.52
N ARG A 102 14.71 15.23 -32.73
CA ARG A 102 13.70 14.44 -31.99
C ARG A 102 13.94 14.46 -30.48
N LEU A 103 15.20 14.36 -30.03
CA LEU A 103 15.54 14.45 -28.61
C LEU A 103 15.27 15.85 -28.02
N ARG A 104 15.46 16.93 -28.79
CA ARG A 104 15.08 18.29 -28.38
C ARG A 104 13.58 18.43 -28.19
N GLU A 105 12.77 17.94 -29.13
CA GLU A 105 11.31 17.95 -29.01
C GLU A 105 10.84 17.13 -27.80
N ALA A 106 11.40 15.94 -27.62
CA ALA A 106 11.10 15.10 -26.48
C ALA A 106 11.46 15.77 -25.14
N SER A 107 12.62 16.42 -25.07
CA SER A 107 13.02 17.22 -23.91
C SER A 107 11.98 18.29 -23.57
N LEU A 108 11.41 18.99 -24.55
CA LEU A 108 10.39 20.01 -24.30
C LEU A 108 9.05 19.41 -23.80
N SER A 109 8.76 18.16 -24.18
CA SER A 109 7.53 17.46 -23.79
C SER A 109 7.59 16.79 -22.41
N CYS A 110 8.81 16.56 -21.89
CA CYS A 110 9.07 15.91 -20.61
C CYS A 110 8.77 16.86 -19.44
N SER A 111 8.18 16.36 -18.35
CA SER A 111 7.82 17.20 -17.21
C SER A 111 8.93 17.29 -16.15
N ASP A 112 9.74 16.23 -16.01
CA ASP A 112 10.86 16.19 -15.06
C ASP A 112 12.07 17.01 -15.54
N LYS A 113 12.43 18.05 -14.78
CA LYS A 113 13.50 19.00 -15.15
C LYS A 113 14.88 18.37 -15.29
N GLN A 114 15.21 17.37 -14.50
CA GLN A 114 16.52 16.70 -14.60
C GLN A 114 16.56 15.89 -15.90
N MET A 115 15.51 15.14 -16.16
CA MET A 115 15.39 14.32 -17.35
C MET A 115 15.39 15.14 -18.64
N GLN A 116 14.73 16.30 -18.67
CA GLN A 116 14.82 17.25 -19.79
C GLN A 116 16.29 17.51 -20.17
N SER A 117 17.14 17.80 -19.17
CA SER A 117 18.55 18.10 -19.42
C SER A 117 19.37 16.90 -19.92
N TYR A 118 18.95 15.67 -19.61
CA TYR A 118 19.70 14.45 -19.97
C TYR A 118 19.32 13.91 -21.34
N ILE A 119 18.04 14.02 -21.73
CA ILE A 119 17.52 13.55 -23.03
C ILE A 119 18.32 14.17 -24.19
N LEU A 120 18.72 15.44 -24.06
CA LEU A 120 19.51 16.16 -25.07
C LEU A 120 20.85 15.49 -25.41
N TYR A 121 21.38 14.66 -24.51
CA TYR A 121 22.64 13.93 -24.68
C TYR A 121 22.41 12.45 -25.03
N GLY A 122 21.19 12.05 -25.38
CA GLY A 122 20.86 10.65 -25.71
C GLY A 122 20.76 9.73 -24.48
N ILE A 123 20.61 10.31 -23.28
CA ILE A 123 20.61 9.60 -21.99
C ILE A 123 19.28 9.84 -21.27
N GLY A 124 18.65 8.78 -20.76
CA GLY A 124 17.44 8.86 -19.93
C GLY A 124 17.52 7.96 -18.71
N PHE A 125 16.69 8.23 -17.71
CA PHE A 125 16.46 7.33 -16.59
C PHE A 125 14.99 6.97 -16.48
N HIS A 126 14.70 5.81 -15.92
CA HIS A 126 13.36 5.33 -15.65
C HIS A 126 13.27 4.78 -14.24
N ASN A 127 12.39 5.38 -13.44
CA ASN A 127 12.18 4.96 -12.06
C ASN A 127 10.74 5.17 -11.60
N GLY A 128 10.41 4.59 -10.45
CA GLY A 128 9.07 4.67 -9.84
C GLY A 128 8.61 6.08 -9.46
N GLY A 129 9.46 7.11 -9.54
CA GLY A 129 9.13 8.51 -9.26
C GLY A 129 8.61 9.29 -10.48
N LEU A 130 8.90 8.84 -11.70
CA LEU A 130 8.42 9.52 -12.91
C LEU A 130 6.92 9.33 -13.10
N CYS A 131 6.26 10.33 -13.68
CA CYS A 131 4.84 10.21 -14.07
C CYS A 131 4.69 9.26 -15.27
N LEU A 132 3.49 8.70 -15.46
CA LEU A 132 3.24 7.73 -16.53
C LEU A 132 3.54 8.30 -17.93
N LYS A 133 3.21 9.57 -18.17
CA LYS A 133 3.51 10.28 -19.43
C LYS A 133 5.02 10.26 -19.73
N ASP A 134 5.82 10.66 -18.76
CA ASP A 134 7.26 10.74 -18.92
C ASP A 134 7.91 9.35 -19.05
N ARG A 135 7.39 8.32 -18.35
CA ARG A 135 7.85 6.93 -18.53
C ARG A 135 7.62 6.44 -19.95
N ASN A 136 6.39 6.61 -20.46
CA ASN A 136 6.04 6.20 -21.82
C ASN A 136 6.88 6.94 -22.87
N LEU A 137 7.19 8.22 -22.64
CA LEU A 137 8.07 9.00 -23.50
C LEU A 137 9.48 8.38 -23.56
N ILE A 138 10.10 8.13 -22.41
CA ILE A 138 11.46 7.57 -22.34
C ILE A 138 11.53 6.15 -22.92
N GLU A 139 10.55 5.30 -22.61
CA GLU A 139 10.43 3.97 -23.20
C GLU A 139 10.33 4.04 -24.72
N GLY A 140 9.47 4.93 -25.23
CA GLY A 140 9.30 5.15 -26.67
C GLY A 140 10.58 5.61 -27.36
N LEU A 141 11.33 6.55 -26.77
CA LEU A 141 12.62 7.00 -27.31
C LEU A 141 13.68 5.89 -27.30
N PHE A 142 13.71 5.07 -26.25
CA PHE A 142 14.65 3.96 -26.17
C PHE A 142 14.33 2.88 -27.21
N LEU A 143 13.06 2.49 -27.36
CA LEU A 143 12.61 1.50 -28.34
C LEU A 143 12.86 1.95 -29.79
N LYS A 144 12.75 3.25 -30.08
CA LYS A 144 13.09 3.84 -31.39
C LYS A 144 14.59 3.99 -31.61
N GLY A 145 15.41 3.76 -30.59
CA GLY A 145 16.86 3.93 -30.64
C GLY A 145 17.34 5.39 -30.61
N ASP A 146 16.45 6.32 -30.23
CA ASP A 146 16.79 7.74 -30.01
C ASP A 146 17.52 7.92 -28.67
N LEU A 147 17.17 7.16 -27.63
CA LEU A 147 18.00 7.06 -26.42
C LEU A 147 19.04 5.94 -26.58
N GLN A 148 20.32 6.30 -26.46
CA GLN A 148 21.44 5.35 -26.49
C GLN A 148 21.76 4.79 -25.11
N VAL A 149 21.44 5.50 -24.03
CA VAL A 149 21.62 4.98 -22.68
C VAL A 149 20.33 5.17 -21.88
N HIS A 150 19.87 4.08 -21.28
CA HIS A 150 18.67 4.08 -20.44
C HIS A 150 18.97 3.45 -19.09
N LEU A 151 18.87 4.24 -18.03
CA LEU A 151 19.11 3.77 -16.67
C LEU A 151 17.81 3.32 -16.02
N TYR A 152 17.77 2.09 -15.51
CA TYR A 152 16.59 1.46 -14.96
C TYR A 152 16.82 1.02 -13.51
N GLU A 153 15.77 0.94 -12.70
CA GLU A 153 15.83 0.37 -11.36
C GLU A 153 15.49 -1.14 -11.42
N ASN A 154 16.39 -1.99 -10.93
CA ASN A 154 16.31 -3.47 -10.82
C ASN A 154 16.74 -4.33 -12.01
N LEU A 155 17.77 -5.14 -11.83
CA LEU A 155 17.99 -6.37 -12.60
C LEU A 155 17.88 -7.56 -11.65
N LEU A 156 17.14 -8.60 -12.05
CA LEU A 156 17.26 -9.94 -11.46
C LEU A 156 17.73 -10.88 -12.56
N SER A 157 18.90 -11.49 -12.38
CA SER A 157 19.32 -12.60 -13.24
C SER A 157 18.38 -13.78 -13.00
N GLY A 158 17.68 -14.23 -14.04
CA GLY A 158 16.70 -15.32 -13.98
C GLY A 158 17.27 -16.74 -13.78
N CYS A 159 18.39 -16.87 -13.05
CA CYS A 159 19.05 -18.15 -12.74
C CYS A 159 19.06 -18.48 -11.24
N GLU A 160 18.42 -17.68 -10.40
CA GLU A 160 18.32 -17.97 -8.97
C GLU A 160 17.44 -19.19 -8.71
N MET A 161 17.85 -20.01 -7.75
CA MET A 161 17.06 -21.15 -7.30
C MET A 161 15.76 -20.63 -6.68
N VAL A 162 14.62 -21.05 -7.23
CA VAL A 162 13.30 -20.70 -6.69
C VAL A 162 13.05 -21.51 -5.42
N GLU A 163 12.80 -20.81 -4.31
CA GLU A 163 12.57 -21.42 -2.99
C GLU A 163 11.19 -21.06 -2.44
N SER A 164 10.58 -22.02 -1.73
CA SER A 164 9.30 -21.81 -1.08
C SER A 164 9.42 -20.82 0.08
N GLN A 165 8.60 -19.78 0.06
CA GLN A 165 8.45 -18.82 1.16
C GLN A 165 7.26 -19.15 2.08
N LEU A 166 6.60 -20.30 1.88
CA LEU A 166 5.34 -20.64 2.57
C LEU A 166 5.48 -20.65 4.10
N LEU A 167 6.62 -21.10 4.63
CA LEU A 167 6.83 -21.14 6.09
C LEU A 167 6.70 -19.76 6.76
N SER A 168 7.07 -18.69 6.05
CA SER A 168 7.01 -17.33 6.58
C SER A 168 5.58 -16.79 6.73
N CYS A 169 4.61 -17.40 6.05
CA CYS A 169 3.21 -16.97 6.04
C CYS A 169 2.23 -18.13 6.29
N MET A 170 2.73 -19.23 6.87
CA MET A 170 1.98 -20.47 7.06
C MET A 170 0.74 -20.27 7.93
N THR A 171 0.85 -19.46 8.98
CA THR A 171 -0.25 -19.13 9.90
C THR A 171 -1.46 -18.56 9.17
N GLU A 172 -1.23 -17.64 8.24
CA GLU A 172 -2.28 -16.98 7.47
C GLU A 172 -2.96 -17.93 6.48
N HIS A 173 -2.16 -18.75 5.77
CA HIS A 173 -2.71 -19.72 4.82
C HIS A 173 -3.49 -20.83 5.52
N LEU A 174 -2.94 -21.43 6.58
CA LEU A 174 -3.67 -22.46 7.36
C LEU A 174 -4.99 -21.90 7.90
N THR A 175 -4.97 -20.68 8.49
CA THR A 175 -6.20 -20.06 8.99
C THR A 175 -7.20 -19.84 7.86
N ALA A 176 -6.77 -19.38 6.69
CA ALA A 176 -7.65 -19.15 5.56
C ALA A 176 -8.31 -20.44 5.05
N GLU A 177 -7.57 -21.55 5.01
CA GLU A 177 -8.11 -22.85 4.59
C GLU A 177 -9.03 -23.48 5.65
N ILE A 178 -8.76 -23.25 6.95
CA ILE A 178 -9.68 -23.63 8.04
C ILE A 178 -10.97 -22.81 7.99
N VAL A 179 -10.88 -21.50 7.72
CA VAL A 179 -12.04 -20.61 7.55
C VAL A 179 -12.91 -21.03 6.36
N GLN A 180 -12.28 -21.51 5.28
CA GLN A 180 -12.95 -22.04 4.09
C GLN A 180 -13.45 -23.48 4.27
N LEU A 181 -13.15 -24.13 5.39
CA LEU A 181 -13.48 -25.54 5.68
C LEU A 181 -12.78 -26.56 4.77
N THR A 182 -11.71 -26.16 4.06
CA THR A 182 -10.84 -27.09 3.32
C THR A 182 -10.03 -27.96 4.28
N ILE A 183 -9.52 -27.35 5.35
CA ILE A 183 -8.79 -28.01 6.42
C ILE A 183 -9.71 -28.12 7.64
N SER A 184 -10.16 -29.34 7.93
CA SER A 184 -11.08 -29.64 9.04
C SER A 184 -10.40 -30.23 10.28
N ASP A 185 -9.16 -30.70 10.15
CA ASP A 185 -8.42 -31.49 11.14
C ASP A 185 -6.91 -31.42 10.86
N ILE A 186 -6.09 -31.86 11.81
CA ILE A 186 -4.62 -31.83 11.67
C ILE A 186 -4.14 -32.69 10.50
N THR A 187 -4.79 -33.83 10.22
CA THR A 187 -4.39 -34.74 9.14
C THR A 187 -4.50 -34.04 7.78
N ARG A 188 -5.63 -33.37 7.52
CA ARG A 188 -5.82 -32.56 6.31
C ARG A 188 -4.87 -31.37 6.23
N ALA A 189 -4.49 -30.78 7.36
CA ALA A 189 -3.51 -29.71 7.37
C ALA A 189 -2.13 -30.19 6.92
N ILE A 190 -1.71 -31.38 7.37
CA ILE A 190 -0.46 -32.02 6.96
C ILE A 190 -0.51 -32.38 5.47
N GLU A 191 -1.61 -32.98 4.99
CA GLU A 191 -1.80 -33.29 3.57
C GLU A 191 -1.73 -32.04 2.69
N TRP A 192 -2.40 -30.97 3.11
CA TRP A 192 -2.36 -29.67 2.42
C TRP A 192 -0.92 -29.12 2.33
N MET A 193 -0.13 -29.23 3.41
CA MET A 193 1.27 -28.82 3.41
C MET A 193 2.13 -29.66 2.46
N LYS A 194 1.88 -30.98 2.39
CA LYS A 194 2.58 -31.90 1.47
C LYS A 194 2.30 -31.62 -0.01
N CYS A 195 1.14 -31.05 -0.33
CA CYS A 195 0.79 -30.63 -1.69
C CYS A 195 1.43 -29.29 -2.11
N SER A 196 2.20 -28.65 -1.25
CA SER A 196 2.81 -27.34 -1.53
C SER A 196 4.26 -27.46 -2.03
N PHE A 197 4.76 -26.41 -2.70
CA PHE A 197 6.16 -26.32 -3.13
C PHE A 197 7.18 -26.36 -1.96
N LEU A 198 6.72 -26.20 -0.71
CA LEU A 198 7.56 -26.41 0.47
C LEU A 198 8.02 -27.87 0.59
N TYR A 199 7.16 -28.82 0.24
CA TYR A 199 7.43 -30.26 0.29
C TYR A 199 8.21 -30.71 -0.96
N ASN A 200 9.35 -30.07 -1.22
CA ASN A 200 10.37 -30.58 -2.14
C ASN A 200 11.47 -31.26 -1.31
N PRO A 201 11.37 -32.59 -1.09
CA PRO A 201 12.17 -33.29 -0.09
C PRO A 201 13.68 -33.19 -0.34
N GLU A 202 14.15 -33.15 -1.58
CA GLU A 202 15.58 -33.09 -1.87
C GLU A 202 16.19 -31.73 -1.46
N ASN A 203 15.61 -30.62 -1.92
CA ASN A 203 16.19 -29.29 -1.68
C ASN A 203 15.94 -28.75 -0.27
N TYR A 204 14.75 -28.99 0.29
CA TYR A 204 14.43 -28.50 1.64
C TYR A 204 15.24 -29.24 2.71
N ALA A 205 15.37 -30.57 2.59
CA ALA A 205 16.06 -31.39 3.58
C ALA A 205 17.58 -31.19 3.54
N ILE A 206 18.18 -31.11 2.35
CA ILE A 206 19.62 -30.82 2.19
C ILE A 206 19.97 -29.49 2.85
N LYS A 207 19.18 -28.43 2.62
CA LYS A 207 19.44 -27.10 3.23
C LYS A 207 19.26 -27.08 4.73
N LYS A 208 18.31 -27.83 5.27
CA LYS A 208 18.05 -27.88 6.72
C LYS A 208 18.90 -28.93 7.44
N GLY A 209 19.72 -29.70 6.72
CA GLY A 209 20.50 -30.81 7.29
C GLY A 209 19.62 -31.92 7.84
N ILE A 210 18.39 -32.07 7.31
CA ILE A 210 17.44 -33.07 7.78
C ILE A 210 17.64 -34.34 6.94
N PRO A 211 17.86 -35.51 7.57
CA PRO A 211 17.87 -36.79 6.87
C PRO A 211 16.56 -37.02 6.10
N GLY A 212 16.64 -37.58 4.89
CA GLY A 212 15.48 -37.71 3.99
C GLY A 212 14.31 -38.50 4.59
N ASP A 213 14.60 -39.48 5.44
CA ASP A 213 13.66 -40.29 6.20
C ASP A 213 12.91 -39.51 7.31
N ARG A 214 13.36 -38.31 7.66
CA ARG A 214 12.78 -37.47 8.73
C ARG A 214 11.98 -36.27 8.24
N ILE A 215 11.94 -36.03 6.93
CA ILE A 215 11.27 -34.86 6.33
C ILE A 215 9.78 -34.86 6.68
N GLU A 216 9.12 -36.01 6.54
CA GLU A 216 7.70 -36.13 6.81
C GLU A 216 7.38 -35.80 8.27
N LYS A 217 8.13 -36.40 9.21
CA LYS A 217 8.01 -36.10 10.64
C LYS A 217 8.24 -34.61 10.93
N HIS A 218 9.24 -34.01 10.31
CA HIS A 218 9.53 -32.59 10.50
C HIS A 218 8.40 -31.68 9.97
N VAL A 219 7.81 -32.01 8.82
CA VAL A 219 6.66 -31.28 8.25
C VAL A 219 5.43 -31.40 9.14
N GLN A 220 5.21 -32.58 9.72
CA GLN A 220 4.16 -32.80 10.73
C GLN A 220 4.39 -31.95 11.98
N GLU A 221 5.62 -31.95 12.53
CA GLU A 221 5.99 -31.13 13.69
C GLU A 221 5.75 -29.65 13.44
N ILE A 222 6.14 -29.12 12.27
CA ILE A 222 5.88 -27.74 11.87
C ILE A 222 4.37 -27.47 11.83
N CYS A 223 3.59 -28.36 11.20
CA CYS A 223 2.15 -28.21 11.07
C CYS A 223 1.49 -28.10 12.47
N VAL A 224 1.80 -29.05 13.36
CA VAL A 224 1.29 -29.08 14.73
C VAL A 224 1.73 -27.84 15.51
N GLN A 225 2.99 -27.42 15.40
CA GLN A 225 3.47 -26.18 16.03
C GLN A 225 2.67 -24.96 15.57
N LYS A 226 2.38 -24.85 14.27
CA LYS A 226 1.63 -23.72 13.70
C LYS A 226 0.16 -23.74 14.07
N LEU A 227 -0.48 -24.89 14.11
CA LEU A 227 -1.87 -25.01 14.57
C LEU A 227 -2.00 -24.69 16.07
N ASN A 228 -1.04 -25.13 16.88
CA ASN A 228 -0.96 -24.76 18.29
C ASN A 228 -0.73 -23.25 18.48
N GLU A 229 0.12 -22.64 17.66
CA GLU A 229 0.33 -21.19 17.65
C GLU A 229 -0.98 -20.44 17.33
N LEU A 230 -1.72 -20.88 16.32
CA LEU A 230 -3.02 -20.30 15.94
C LEU A 230 -4.06 -20.46 17.06
N SER A 231 -4.11 -21.64 17.69
CA SER A 231 -5.04 -21.93 18.79
C SER A 231 -4.76 -21.07 20.02
N ARG A 232 -3.49 -21.00 20.46
CA ARG A 232 -3.07 -20.16 21.60
C ARG A 232 -3.38 -18.68 21.40
N ASN A 233 -3.36 -18.20 20.15
CA ASN A 233 -3.69 -16.82 19.80
C ASN A 233 -5.17 -16.62 19.41
N GLN A 234 -6.04 -17.59 19.70
CA GLN A 234 -7.50 -17.52 19.47
C GLN A 234 -7.89 -17.24 18.01
N MET A 235 -7.07 -17.65 17.04
CA MET A 235 -7.46 -17.62 15.62
C MET A 235 -8.33 -18.82 15.25
N ILE A 236 -8.05 -19.96 15.88
CA ILE A 236 -8.77 -21.22 15.70
C ILE A 236 -9.00 -21.88 17.06
N TRP A 237 -9.97 -22.79 17.11
CA TRP A 237 -10.15 -23.74 18.19
C TRP A 237 -9.80 -25.13 17.67
N THR A 238 -9.19 -25.94 18.54
CA THR A 238 -8.89 -27.35 18.32
C THR A 238 -9.25 -28.12 19.59
N ASP A 239 -9.68 -29.36 19.43
CA ASP A 239 -9.74 -30.33 20.53
C ASP A 239 -8.33 -30.82 20.92
N GLU A 240 -8.23 -31.56 22.03
CA GLU A 240 -6.95 -32.06 22.56
C GLU A 240 -6.23 -32.99 21.58
N ASP A 241 -7.00 -33.79 20.84
CA ASP A 241 -6.48 -34.77 19.87
C ASP A 241 -6.25 -34.19 18.46
N GLY A 242 -6.77 -33.00 18.16
CA GLY A 242 -6.63 -32.36 16.85
C GLY A 242 -7.51 -32.94 15.74
N PHE A 243 -8.58 -33.66 16.08
CA PHE A 243 -9.54 -34.20 15.12
C PHE A 243 -10.52 -33.14 14.61
N LEU A 244 -10.61 -31.98 15.25
CA LEU A 244 -11.55 -30.95 14.84
C LEU A 244 -10.95 -29.55 14.97
N LEU A 245 -10.73 -28.91 13.81
CA LEU A 245 -10.32 -27.52 13.70
C LEU A 245 -11.54 -26.66 13.37
N LYS A 246 -11.76 -25.61 14.17
CA LYS A 246 -12.82 -24.62 13.94
C LYS A 246 -12.24 -23.21 13.89
N PRO A 247 -12.60 -22.38 12.90
CA PRO A 247 -12.18 -20.98 12.89
C PRO A 247 -12.91 -20.20 13.98
N LEU A 248 -12.16 -19.37 14.72
CA LEU A 248 -12.71 -18.38 15.64
C LEU A 248 -12.86 -17.04 14.93
N GLU A 249 -13.62 -16.13 15.54
CA GLU A 249 -13.93 -14.83 14.93
C GLU A 249 -12.68 -14.03 14.54
N PRO A 250 -11.61 -13.96 15.37
CA PRO A 250 -10.38 -13.28 14.96
C PRO A 250 -9.73 -13.88 13.70
N GLY A 251 -9.73 -15.21 13.58
CA GLY A 251 -9.24 -15.91 12.39
C GLY A 251 -10.09 -15.64 11.15
N ARG A 252 -11.42 -15.62 11.30
CA ARG A 252 -12.35 -15.25 10.20
C ARG A 252 -12.10 -13.83 9.71
N LEU A 253 -11.91 -12.88 10.62
CA LEU A 253 -11.62 -11.49 10.29
C LEU A 253 -10.25 -11.34 9.63
N MET A 254 -9.21 -12.01 10.16
CA MET A 254 -7.88 -12.03 9.56
C MET A 254 -7.92 -12.51 8.11
N THR A 255 -8.65 -13.60 7.82
CA THR A 255 -8.84 -14.12 6.46
C THR A 255 -9.67 -13.17 5.59
N LYS A 256 -10.81 -12.68 6.09
CA LYS A 256 -11.71 -11.77 5.34
C LYS A 256 -11.01 -10.50 4.89
N TYR A 257 -10.12 -9.96 5.74
CA TYR A 257 -9.40 -8.71 5.48
C TYR A 257 -7.97 -8.91 4.99
N TYR A 258 -7.53 -10.15 4.74
CA TYR A 258 -6.16 -10.46 4.30
C TYR A 258 -5.11 -9.79 5.18
N LEU A 259 -5.27 -9.92 6.50
CA LEU A 259 -4.32 -9.38 7.47
C LEU A 259 -3.24 -10.40 7.82
N ARG A 260 -2.08 -9.87 8.19
CA ARG A 260 -0.97 -10.65 8.75
C ARG A 260 -1.28 -11.10 10.18
N PHE A 261 -0.71 -12.22 10.58
CA PHE A 261 -0.97 -12.84 11.88
C PHE A 261 -0.63 -11.91 13.05
N ASN A 262 0.52 -11.25 13.03
CA ASN A 262 0.89 -10.32 14.12
C ASN A 262 0.07 -9.03 14.11
N THR A 263 -0.38 -8.56 12.94
CA THR A 263 -1.32 -7.43 12.88
C THR A 263 -2.62 -7.77 13.58
N MET A 264 -3.18 -8.97 13.35
CA MET A 264 -4.41 -9.38 14.05
C MET A 264 -4.19 -9.51 15.56
N LYS A 265 -3.03 -10.03 16.00
CA LYS A 265 -2.68 -10.05 17.43
C LYS A 265 -2.63 -8.65 18.05
N ASN A 266 -2.07 -7.67 17.34
CA ASN A 266 -2.05 -6.28 17.81
C ASN A 266 -3.46 -5.70 17.94
N ILE A 267 -4.38 -6.02 17.02
CA ILE A 267 -5.79 -5.63 17.10
C ILE A 267 -6.45 -6.25 18.34
N MET A 268 -6.19 -7.53 18.60
CA MET A 268 -6.78 -8.25 19.74
C MET A 268 -6.29 -7.73 21.09
N GLN A 269 -5.08 -7.17 21.14
CA GLN A 269 -4.47 -6.58 22.33
C GLN A 269 -4.83 -5.09 22.53
N ALA A 270 -5.68 -4.51 21.67
CA ALA A 270 -6.11 -3.12 21.81
C ALA A 270 -6.83 -2.88 23.15
N HIS A 271 -6.64 -1.69 23.72
CA HIS A 271 -7.27 -1.30 24.97
C HIS A 271 -8.81 -1.26 24.85
N ALA A 272 -9.53 -1.49 25.96
CA ALA A 272 -10.99 -1.46 25.96
C ALA A 272 -11.54 -0.08 25.54
N ASP A 273 -10.91 1.00 25.98
CA ASP A 273 -11.23 2.36 25.53
C ASP A 273 -10.37 2.79 24.32
N CYS A 274 -10.20 1.92 23.32
CA CYS A 274 -9.40 2.21 22.14
C CYS A 274 -9.85 3.53 21.47
N SER A 275 -9.01 4.55 21.56
CA SER A 275 -9.22 5.86 20.93
C SER A 275 -8.92 5.82 19.43
N MET A 276 -9.26 6.90 18.73
CA MET A 276 -8.83 7.11 17.33
C MET A 276 -7.30 7.09 17.19
N GLU A 277 -6.58 7.68 18.15
CA GLU A 277 -5.11 7.72 18.15
C GLU A 277 -4.51 6.33 18.40
N ASP A 278 -5.08 5.55 19.33
CA ASP A 278 -4.69 4.16 19.58
C ASP A 278 -4.88 3.30 18.33
N ALA A 279 -6.02 3.47 17.65
CA ALA A 279 -6.30 2.75 16.42
C ALA A 279 -5.31 3.12 15.30
N LEU A 280 -4.92 4.39 15.21
CA LEU A 280 -3.87 4.82 14.29
C LEU A 280 -2.51 4.22 14.66
N HIS A 281 -2.16 4.15 15.94
CA HIS A 281 -0.92 3.49 16.38
C HIS A 281 -0.88 1.99 16.03
N ILE A 282 -2.01 1.29 16.12
CA ILE A 282 -2.12 -0.11 15.67
C ILE A 282 -1.81 -0.22 14.17
N VAL A 283 -2.39 0.67 13.33
CA VAL A 283 -2.06 0.75 11.90
C VAL A 283 -0.57 1.02 11.67
N CYS A 284 0.06 1.90 12.46
CA CYS A 284 1.48 2.24 12.32
C CYS A 284 2.42 1.07 12.65
N ARG A 285 1.99 0.15 13.52
CA ARG A 285 2.76 -1.04 13.93
C ARG A 285 2.49 -2.27 13.06
N ALA A 286 1.50 -2.20 12.16
CA ALA A 286 1.05 -3.31 11.35
C ALA A 286 2.15 -3.85 10.39
N GLU A 287 2.13 -5.16 10.15
CA GLU A 287 3.12 -5.82 9.29
C GLU A 287 2.91 -5.53 7.80
N GLU A 288 1.70 -5.18 7.39
CA GLU A 288 1.35 -4.79 6.02
C GLU A 288 2.13 -3.56 5.54
N VAL A 289 2.60 -2.73 6.47
CA VAL A 289 3.40 -1.51 6.22
C VAL A 289 4.84 -1.65 6.75
N SER A 290 5.27 -2.87 7.09
CA SER A 290 6.64 -3.15 7.59
C SER A 290 7.76 -2.83 6.60
N TRP A 291 7.46 -2.86 5.31
CA TRP A 291 8.40 -2.49 4.25
C TRP A 291 8.67 -0.98 4.19
N ILE A 292 7.85 -0.13 4.83
CA ILE A 292 8.08 1.31 4.89
C ILE A 292 9.22 1.58 5.86
N GLN A 293 10.33 2.12 5.34
CA GLN A 293 11.53 2.42 6.11
C GLN A 293 11.72 3.93 6.26
N LEU A 294 12.29 4.35 7.40
CA LEU A 294 12.67 5.74 7.64
C LEU A 294 14.04 6.05 7.01
N ARG A 295 14.06 6.89 5.98
CA ARG A 295 15.29 7.26 5.29
C ARG A 295 15.95 8.48 5.95
N ARG A 296 17.28 8.58 5.86
CA ARG A 296 18.05 9.65 6.53
C ARG A 296 17.65 11.05 6.08
N ASN A 297 17.37 11.25 4.79
CA ASN A 297 16.98 12.52 4.19
C ASN A 297 15.56 12.97 4.56
N GLU A 298 14.70 12.08 5.06
CA GLU A 298 13.31 12.39 5.42
C GLU A 298 13.17 12.89 6.86
N LYS A 299 14.12 12.53 7.75
CA LYS A 299 14.02 12.76 9.20
C LYS A 299 13.77 14.21 9.58
N LYS A 300 14.47 15.14 8.93
CA LYS A 300 14.33 16.58 9.23
C LYS A 300 12.93 17.06 8.89
N LEU A 301 12.48 16.78 7.67
CA LEU A 301 11.18 17.20 7.18
C LEU A 301 10.04 16.62 8.02
N LEU A 302 10.10 15.32 8.36
CA LEU A 302 9.13 14.69 9.25
C LEU A 302 9.12 15.30 10.67
N SER A 303 10.29 15.69 11.18
CA SER A 303 10.39 16.34 12.50
C SER A 303 9.82 17.76 12.49
N ASP A 304 10.00 18.49 11.39
CA ASP A 304 9.42 19.82 11.18
C ASP A 304 7.88 19.72 11.07
N THR A 305 7.36 18.74 10.33
CA THR A 305 5.93 18.44 10.24
C THR A 305 5.35 18.05 11.61
N ASN A 306 6.00 17.18 12.39
CA ASN A 306 5.54 16.82 13.74
C ASN A 306 5.61 17.99 14.74
N THR A 307 6.49 18.96 14.51
CA THR A 307 6.52 20.19 15.32
C THR A 307 5.26 21.00 15.09
N ASP A 308 4.69 20.94 13.88
CA ASP A 308 3.37 21.43 13.51
C ASP A 308 3.11 22.87 13.97
N LYS A 309 3.89 23.80 13.42
CA LYS A 309 3.81 25.24 13.74
C LYS A 309 2.46 25.85 13.36
N ASP A 310 1.82 25.31 12.32
CA ASP A 310 0.55 25.79 11.79
C ASP A 310 -0.67 25.15 12.49
N GLY A 311 -0.45 24.17 13.39
CA GLY A 311 -1.53 23.46 14.09
C GLY A 311 -2.43 22.64 13.16
N LYS A 312 -1.87 22.04 12.11
CA LYS A 312 -2.61 21.28 11.09
C LYS A 312 -2.84 19.83 11.49
N LEU A 313 -1.95 19.22 12.28
CA LEU A 313 -2.04 17.81 12.62
C LEU A 313 -2.97 17.62 13.83
N ARG A 314 -3.80 16.57 13.76
CA ARG A 314 -4.67 16.18 14.87
C ARG A 314 -3.89 15.54 16.01
N PHE A 315 -2.98 14.64 15.69
CA PHE A 315 -2.13 13.93 16.65
C PHE A 315 -0.65 14.15 16.36
N HIS A 316 0.18 14.06 17.40
CA HIS A 316 1.63 14.29 17.32
C HIS A 316 2.38 13.16 18.01
N ILE A 317 3.55 12.81 17.49
CA ILE A 317 4.48 11.95 18.22
C ILE A 317 5.02 12.73 19.42
N LEU A 318 4.81 12.17 20.61
CA LEU A 318 5.27 12.72 21.88
C LEU A 318 6.59 12.06 22.33
N GLY A 319 7.42 12.81 23.05
CA GLY A 319 8.59 12.30 23.78
C GLY A 319 8.28 12.01 25.25
N GLU A 320 9.31 11.64 26.01
CA GLU A 320 9.21 11.18 27.41
C GLU A 320 8.48 12.14 28.38
N LYS A 321 8.40 13.43 28.05
CA LYS A 321 7.74 14.47 28.89
C LYS A 321 6.36 14.90 28.34
N GLY A 322 5.74 14.10 27.46
CA GLY A 322 4.48 14.45 26.80
C GLY A 322 4.58 15.63 25.81
N LYS A 323 5.79 16.14 25.56
CA LYS A 323 6.05 17.22 24.59
C LYS A 323 6.25 16.64 23.19
N ARG A 324 5.87 17.39 22.15
CA ARG A 324 6.11 17.03 20.75
C ARG A 324 7.58 16.63 20.55
N LYS A 325 7.79 15.43 20.01
CA LYS A 325 9.13 14.88 19.78
C LYS A 325 9.82 15.65 18.67
N LYS A 326 11.01 16.18 18.98
CA LYS A 326 11.82 17.00 18.05
C LYS A 326 12.54 16.20 16.97
N ARG A 327 12.67 14.87 17.14
CA ARG A 327 13.44 14.01 16.24
C ARG A 327 12.68 12.73 15.99
N ILE A 328 12.26 12.54 14.75
CA ILE A 328 11.67 11.28 14.28
C ILE A 328 12.79 10.26 14.02
N GLN A 329 12.65 9.08 14.61
CA GLN A 329 13.72 8.08 14.72
C GLN A 329 13.29 6.68 14.29
N THR A 330 12.02 6.33 14.41
CA THR A 330 11.51 4.98 14.05
C THR A 330 10.65 5.01 12.80
N ARG A 331 10.41 3.82 12.21
CA ARG A 331 9.51 3.69 11.06
C ARG A 331 8.06 3.98 11.46
N GLU A 332 7.65 3.58 12.66
CA GLU A 332 6.30 3.75 13.18
C GLU A 332 5.98 5.24 13.35
N GLU A 333 6.95 6.02 13.84
CA GLU A 333 6.82 7.47 13.96
C GLU A 333 6.71 8.16 12.58
N LYS A 334 7.48 7.70 11.58
CA LYS A 334 7.33 8.17 10.20
C LYS A 334 5.91 7.89 9.69
N ILE A 335 5.43 6.65 9.83
CA ILE A 335 4.10 6.24 9.36
C ILE A 335 3.02 7.09 10.04
N PHE A 336 3.14 7.32 11.35
CA PHE A 336 2.18 8.11 12.11
C PHE A 336 2.11 9.58 11.65
N VAL A 337 3.27 10.22 11.44
CA VAL A 337 3.33 11.61 10.93
C VAL A 337 2.78 11.68 9.51
N LEU A 338 3.15 10.74 8.63
CA LEU A 338 2.65 10.68 7.25
C LEU A 338 1.14 10.47 7.19
N ALA A 339 0.60 9.60 8.05
CA ALA A 339 -0.84 9.38 8.14
C ALA A 339 -1.56 10.66 8.58
N ASN A 340 -1.11 11.31 9.65
CA ASN A 340 -1.70 12.56 10.14
C ASN A 340 -1.65 13.67 9.07
N ASP A 341 -0.50 13.87 8.42
CA ASP A 341 -0.32 14.88 7.36
C ASP A 341 -1.24 14.59 6.17
N CYS A 342 -1.36 13.33 5.75
CA CYS A 342 -2.27 12.92 4.68
C CYS A 342 -3.74 13.21 5.02
N LEU A 343 -4.14 12.96 6.27
CA LEU A 343 -5.52 13.12 6.73
C LEU A 343 -5.94 14.58 6.96
N THR A 344 -5.01 15.55 6.93
CA THR A 344 -5.36 16.97 6.77
C THR A 344 -6.11 17.23 5.45
N GLY A 345 -5.95 16.34 4.47
CA GLY A 345 -6.44 16.48 3.10
C GLY A 345 -5.60 17.40 2.22
N ASP A 346 -4.58 18.05 2.78
CA ASP A 346 -3.66 18.97 2.12
C ASP A 346 -2.24 18.74 2.67
N PRO A 347 -1.65 17.56 2.39
CA PRO A 347 -0.39 17.17 3.00
C PRO A 347 0.72 18.16 2.66
N SER A 348 1.48 18.55 3.68
CA SER A 348 2.63 19.45 3.54
C SER A 348 3.84 18.79 2.86
N LEU A 349 3.85 17.46 2.84
CA LEU A 349 4.95 16.65 2.34
C LEU A 349 4.73 16.27 0.86
N HIS A 350 5.46 16.93 -0.04
CA HIS A 350 5.32 16.71 -1.49
C HIS A 350 6.39 15.78 -2.11
N ASP A 351 7.24 15.16 -1.30
CA ASP A 351 8.22 14.19 -1.81
C ASP A 351 7.52 12.97 -2.42
N LEU A 352 7.97 12.55 -3.61
CA LEU A 352 7.34 11.45 -4.36
C LEU A 352 7.38 10.12 -3.60
N SER A 353 8.47 9.83 -2.89
CA SER A 353 8.60 8.58 -2.13
C SER A 353 7.69 8.58 -0.91
N MET A 354 7.60 9.69 -0.19
CA MET A 354 6.69 9.84 0.95
C MET A 354 5.21 9.82 0.53
N ASN A 355 4.88 10.36 -0.65
CA ASN A 355 3.54 10.25 -1.21
C ASN A 355 3.14 8.80 -1.52
N GLN A 356 4.08 7.98 -2.00
CA GLN A 356 3.84 6.54 -2.21
C GLN A 356 3.65 5.82 -0.88
N ASP A 357 4.47 6.14 0.13
CA ASP A 357 4.32 5.62 1.49
C ASP A 357 2.94 5.99 2.05
N MET A 358 2.51 7.26 1.95
CA MET A 358 1.17 7.72 2.37
C MET A 358 0.04 6.96 1.67
N ASN A 359 0.13 6.75 0.36
CA ASN A 359 -0.89 6.01 -0.39
C ASN A 359 -1.00 4.55 0.09
N SER A 360 0.13 3.91 0.36
CA SER A 360 0.17 2.57 0.94
C SER A 360 -0.43 2.54 2.35
N ILE A 361 -0.08 3.52 3.20
CA ILE A 361 -0.61 3.65 4.56
C ILE A 361 -2.13 3.79 4.54
N CYS A 362 -2.69 4.66 3.68
CA CYS A 362 -4.13 4.84 3.58
C CYS A 362 -4.85 3.59 3.06
N SER A 363 -4.29 2.92 2.04
CA SER A 363 -4.89 1.71 1.47
C SER A 363 -4.90 0.54 2.48
N ASN A 364 -3.75 0.21 3.04
CA ASN A 364 -3.61 -0.87 4.02
C ASN A 364 -4.30 -0.52 5.35
N GLY A 365 -4.11 0.71 5.83
CA GLY A 365 -4.71 1.21 7.06
C GLY A 365 -6.23 1.22 7.02
N CYS A 366 -6.85 1.60 5.89
CA CYS A 366 -8.30 1.51 5.73
C CYS A 366 -8.79 0.06 5.89
N ARG A 367 -8.08 -0.91 5.32
CA ARG A 367 -8.42 -2.34 5.44
C ARG A 367 -8.24 -2.85 6.87
N ILE A 368 -7.16 -2.48 7.53
CA ILE A 368 -6.88 -2.82 8.94
C ILE A 368 -7.96 -2.22 9.85
N ALA A 369 -8.27 -0.93 9.71
CA ALA A 369 -9.29 -0.26 10.51
C ALA A 369 -10.70 -0.84 10.31
N LYS A 370 -11.03 -1.32 9.09
CA LYS A 370 -12.29 -2.08 8.85
C LYS A 370 -12.33 -3.40 9.62
N CYS A 371 -11.21 -4.13 9.68
CA CYS A 371 -11.10 -5.34 10.48
C CYS A 371 -11.25 -5.02 11.98
N MET A 372 -10.58 -3.97 12.46
CA MET A 372 -10.70 -3.50 13.85
C MET A 372 -12.15 -3.18 14.21
N LYS A 373 -12.88 -2.47 13.33
CA LYS A 373 -14.30 -2.17 13.52
C LYS A 373 -15.11 -3.45 13.74
N GLU A 374 -14.99 -4.42 12.84
CA GLU A 374 -15.75 -5.68 12.96
C GLU A 374 -15.32 -6.49 14.19
N TYR A 375 -14.03 -6.51 14.54
CA TYR A 375 -13.54 -7.14 15.76
C TYR A 375 -14.17 -6.52 17.02
N PHE A 376 -14.17 -5.19 17.14
CA PHE A 376 -14.77 -4.52 18.29
C PHE A 376 -16.28 -4.72 18.37
N ILE A 377 -16.99 -4.78 17.23
CA ILE A 377 -18.40 -5.16 17.18
C ILE A 377 -18.60 -6.56 17.77
N CYS A 378 -17.80 -7.55 17.35
CA CYS A 378 -17.86 -8.91 17.91
C CYS A 378 -17.55 -8.95 19.41
N ARG A 379 -16.73 -8.03 19.90
CA ARG A 379 -16.42 -7.84 21.33
C ARG A 379 -17.43 -6.96 22.08
N LYS A 380 -18.50 -6.52 21.41
CA LYS A 380 -19.50 -5.57 21.91
C LYS A 380 -18.92 -4.26 22.45
N ASN A 381 -17.80 -3.80 21.88
CA ASN A 381 -17.09 -2.60 22.32
C ASN A 381 -17.45 -1.40 21.43
N TYR A 382 -18.17 -0.42 21.99
CA TYR A 382 -18.71 0.69 21.22
C TYR A 382 -17.66 1.68 20.73
N LYS A 383 -16.85 2.23 21.64
CA LYS A 383 -15.82 3.25 21.34
C LYS A 383 -14.80 2.71 20.35
N GLY A 384 -14.33 1.48 20.54
CA GLY A 384 -13.40 0.82 19.62
C GLY A 384 -13.99 0.64 18.22
N ALA A 385 -15.26 0.22 18.13
CA ALA A 385 -15.96 0.08 16.86
C ALA A 385 -16.15 1.43 16.15
N LEU A 386 -16.61 2.45 16.87
CA LEU A 386 -16.82 3.81 16.35
C LEU A 386 -15.51 4.43 15.83
N ASN A 387 -14.48 4.47 16.68
CA ASN A 387 -13.18 5.05 16.32
C ASN A 387 -12.53 4.33 15.14
N SER A 388 -12.61 3.00 15.11
CA SER A 388 -12.11 2.20 13.98
C SER A 388 -12.91 2.46 12.69
N ALA A 389 -14.23 2.62 12.78
CA ALA A 389 -15.07 2.95 11.63
C ALA A 389 -14.75 4.35 11.07
N LEU A 390 -14.59 5.34 11.95
CA LEU A 390 -14.22 6.69 11.57
C LEU A 390 -12.81 6.72 10.96
N LEU A 391 -11.82 6.07 11.58
CA LEU A 391 -10.47 5.95 11.02
C LEU A 391 -10.48 5.31 9.63
N ALA A 392 -11.25 4.24 9.45
CA ALA A 392 -11.38 3.57 8.15
C ALA A 392 -11.94 4.51 7.08
N LYS A 393 -12.96 5.32 7.43
CA LYS A 393 -13.53 6.34 6.53
C LYS A 393 -12.51 7.44 6.24
N SER A 394 -11.80 7.92 7.25
CA SER A 394 -10.80 8.98 7.11
C SER A 394 -9.64 8.57 6.20
N LEU A 395 -9.10 7.36 6.39
CA LEU A 395 -8.04 6.80 5.54
C LEU A 395 -8.51 6.57 4.11
N HIS A 396 -9.77 6.16 3.91
CA HIS A 396 -10.34 6.01 2.57
C HIS A 396 -10.46 7.36 1.85
N GLN A 397 -10.97 8.38 2.54
CA GLN A 397 -11.19 9.72 1.98
C GLN A 397 -9.93 10.61 1.97
N LYS A 398 -8.87 10.17 2.65
CA LYS A 398 -7.67 10.97 2.96
C LYS A 398 -8.06 12.32 3.54
N LEU A 399 -8.88 12.27 4.59
CA LEU A 399 -9.46 13.43 5.26
C LEU A 399 -9.95 13.02 6.65
N TRP A 400 -9.65 13.80 7.68
CA TRP A 400 -10.23 13.56 9.01
C TRP A 400 -11.75 13.68 9.01
N ASP A 401 -12.38 12.92 9.91
CA ASP A 401 -13.84 12.86 10.08
C ASP A 401 -14.43 14.18 10.56
N ASP A 402 -13.66 14.97 11.31
CA ASP A 402 -14.00 16.31 11.82
C ASP A 402 -13.56 17.45 10.89
N SER A 403 -13.08 17.15 9.68
CA SER A 403 -12.62 18.17 8.75
C SER A 403 -13.76 19.08 8.30
N PRO A 404 -13.56 20.42 8.26
CA PRO A 404 -14.56 21.35 7.74
C PRO A 404 -14.73 21.24 6.21
N TYR A 405 -13.85 20.52 5.52
CA TYR A 405 -13.81 20.45 4.05
C TYR A 405 -14.51 19.19 3.50
N LEU A 406 -15.72 18.91 4.01
CA LEU A 406 -16.52 17.72 3.68
C LEU A 406 -16.62 17.44 2.17
N LEU A 407 -16.74 18.50 1.36
CA LEU A 407 -16.96 18.41 -0.09
C LEU A 407 -15.77 17.81 -0.86
N LYS A 408 -14.57 17.76 -0.27
CA LYS A 408 -13.41 17.06 -0.86
C LYS A 408 -13.71 15.58 -1.18
N GLN A 409 -14.69 14.97 -0.51
CA GLN A 409 -15.10 13.60 -0.77
C GLN A 409 -15.70 13.41 -2.18
N LEU A 410 -16.14 14.47 -2.85
CA LEU A 410 -16.70 14.39 -4.20
C LEU A 410 -15.60 14.32 -5.26
N PRO A 411 -15.77 13.47 -6.29
CA PRO A 411 -14.86 13.45 -7.44
C PRO A 411 -14.68 14.84 -8.06
N GLY A 412 -13.44 15.19 -8.36
CA GLY A 412 -13.10 16.49 -8.97
C GLY A 412 -12.93 17.65 -7.98
N ILE A 413 -13.22 17.46 -6.68
CA ILE A 413 -12.98 18.48 -5.66
C ILE A 413 -11.64 18.20 -4.93
N GLY A 414 -10.61 18.96 -5.30
CA GLY A 414 -9.37 19.05 -4.53
C GLY A 414 -9.48 20.05 -3.39
N MET A 415 -8.45 20.14 -2.53
CA MET A 415 -8.50 21.00 -1.35
C MET A 415 -8.68 22.48 -1.68
N VAL A 416 -8.04 22.97 -2.75
CA VAL A 416 -8.18 24.36 -3.21
C VAL A 416 -9.66 24.68 -3.49
N THR A 417 -10.34 23.79 -4.21
CA THR A 417 -11.76 23.93 -4.52
C THR A 417 -12.62 23.81 -3.26
N ALA A 418 -12.32 22.88 -2.36
CA ALA A 418 -13.06 22.71 -1.10
C ALA A 418 -12.95 23.96 -0.20
N LYS A 419 -11.76 24.56 -0.10
CA LYS A 419 -11.52 25.81 0.64
C LYS A 419 -12.29 26.99 0.02
N ALA A 420 -12.29 27.11 -1.30
CA ALA A 420 -13.06 28.14 -2.01
C ALA A 420 -14.58 28.00 -1.76
N LEU A 421 -15.13 26.78 -1.89
CA LEU A 421 -16.53 26.49 -1.57
C LEU A 421 -16.87 26.83 -0.11
N HIS A 422 -16.00 26.44 0.83
CA HIS A 422 -16.19 26.74 2.25
C HIS A 422 -16.22 28.26 2.50
N SER A 423 -15.35 29.04 1.85
CA SER A 423 -15.30 30.50 1.99
C SER A 423 -16.55 31.22 1.47
N MET A 424 -17.25 30.65 0.48
CA MET A 424 -18.53 31.18 -0.01
C MET A 424 -19.76 30.62 0.74
N GLY A 425 -19.55 29.92 1.86
CA GLY A 425 -20.64 29.39 2.70
C GLY A 425 -21.16 28.01 2.27
N VAL A 426 -20.61 27.39 1.23
CA VAL A 426 -20.99 26.05 0.78
C VAL A 426 -20.16 25.02 1.56
N LYS A 427 -20.68 24.61 2.72
CA LYS A 427 -19.95 23.81 3.72
C LYS A 427 -20.40 22.34 3.83
N SER A 428 -21.56 22.01 3.27
CA SER A 428 -22.18 20.68 3.34
C SER A 428 -22.75 20.23 2.00
N PHE A 429 -23.03 18.93 1.85
CA PHE A 429 -23.71 18.39 0.67
C PHE A 429 -25.08 19.03 0.42
N ALA A 430 -25.81 19.37 1.49
CA ALA A 430 -27.08 20.08 1.40
C ALA A 430 -26.88 21.49 0.83
N THR A 431 -25.95 22.28 1.37
CA THR A 431 -25.67 23.63 0.84
C THR A 431 -25.13 23.61 -0.58
N LEU A 432 -24.44 22.54 -0.99
CA LEU A 432 -23.95 22.37 -2.35
C LEU A 432 -25.09 22.05 -3.34
N ARG A 433 -26.11 21.31 -2.89
CA ARG A 433 -27.31 21.02 -3.68
C ARG A 433 -28.08 22.31 -4.01
N GLU A 434 -28.17 23.23 -3.06
CA GLU A 434 -28.86 24.51 -3.24
C GLU A 434 -28.01 25.57 -3.94
N ALA A 435 -26.68 25.41 -3.96
CA ALA A 435 -25.78 26.39 -4.56
C ALA A 435 -25.98 26.54 -6.08
N ASP A 436 -25.85 27.76 -6.57
CA ASP A 436 -25.89 28.10 -7.99
C ASP A 436 -24.63 27.55 -8.70
N PRO A 437 -24.78 26.71 -9.76
CA PRO A 437 -23.65 26.13 -10.49
C PRO A 437 -22.67 27.16 -11.07
N ARG A 438 -23.16 28.32 -11.50
CA ARG A 438 -22.36 29.38 -12.11
C ARG A 438 -21.58 30.14 -11.05
N LYS A 439 -22.18 30.37 -9.89
CA LYS A 439 -21.45 30.94 -8.74
C LYS A 439 -20.31 30.00 -8.28
N ILE A 440 -20.54 28.69 -8.27
CA ILE A 440 -19.49 27.70 -7.99
C ILE A 440 -18.34 27.83 -9.00
N GLU A 441 -18.64 27.90 -10.29
CA GLU A 441 -17.63 28.04 -11.36
C GLU A 441 -16.80 29.31 -11.19
N ILE A 442 -17.45 30.45 -10.91
CA ILE A 442 -16.80 31.74 -10.68
C ILE A 442 -15.86 31.69 -9.47
N VAL A 443 -16.36 31.24 -8.31
CA VAL A 443 -15.57 31.23 -7.05
C VAL A 443 -14.43 30.23 -7.11
N THR A 444 -14.62 29.10 -7.79
CA THR A 444 -13.60 28.06 -7.89
C THR A 444 -12.62 28.28 -9.06
N GLY A 445 -12.86 29.28 -9.91
CA GLY A 445 -12.07 29.53 -11.12
C GLY A 445 -12.14 28.40 -12.15
N ARG A 446 -13.23 27.61 -12.14
CA ARG A 446 -13.41 26.44 -13.00
C ARG A 446 -14.33 26.78 -14.15
N LYS A 447 -14.06 26.19 -15.31
CA LYS A 447 -14.84 26.44 -16.53
C LYS A 447 -16.19 25.73 -16.47
N TYR A 448 -17.18 26.34 -17.13
CA TYR A 448 -18.43 25.68 -17.50
C TYR A 448 -18.15 24.30 -18.14
N PRO A 449 -18.90 23.23 -17.82
CA PRO A 449 -20.05 23.13 -16.89
C PRO A 449 -19.69 22.52 -15.52
N PHE A 450 -18.50 22.79 -14.97
CA PHE A 450 -18.00 22.19 -13.72
C PHE A 450 -18.98 22.23 -12.55
N GLY A 451 -19.72 23.33 -12.36
CA GLY A 451 -20.68 23.44 -11.26
C GLY A 451 -21.81 22.41 -11.35
N ASN A 452 -22.28 22.12 -12.57
CA ASN A 452 -23.31 21.10 -12.81
C ASN A 452 -22.75 19.70 -12.56
N HIS A 453 -21.55 19.41 -13.08
CA HIS A 453 -20.90 18.11 -12.86
C HIS A 453 -20.71 17.78 -11.38
N ILE A 454 -20.34 18.77 -10.55
CA ILE A 454 -20.21 18.54 -9.10
C ILE A 454 -21.57 18.28 -8.44
N LYS A 455 -22.62 19.00 -8.86
CA LYS A 455 -23.97 18.76 -8.33
C LYS A 455 -24.49 17.38 -8.75
N GLU A 456 -24.23 16.96 -9.99
CA GLU A 456 -24.51 15.60 -10.45
C GLU A 456 -23.71 14.55 -9.65
N ALA A 457 -22.47 14.85 -9.25
CA ALA A 457 -21.68 13.96 -8.42
C ALA A 457 -22.31 13.68 -7.04
N LEU A 458 -23.24 14.53 -6.55
CA LEU A 458 -24.02 14.23 -5.33
C LEU A 458 -24.87 12.96 -5.47
N LEU A 459 -25.25 12.58 -6.70
CA LEU A 459 -25.98 11.34 -6.96
C LEU A 459 -25.14 10.08 -6.71
N SER A 460 -23.82 10.21 -6.61
CA SER A 460 -22.91 9.12 -6.25
C SER A 460 -22.83 8.84 -4.75
N LEU A 461 -23.40 9.72 -3.93
CA LEU A 461 -23.44 9.55 -2.48
C LEU A 461 -24.52 8.54 -2.09
N PRO A 462 -24.38 7.89 -0.91
CA PRO A 462 -25.47 7.11 -0.33
C PRO A 462 -26.75 7.95 -0.22
N PRO A 463 -27.94 7.32 -0.30
CA PRO A 463 -29.18 8.05 -0.18
C PRO A 463 -29.28 8.70 1.21
N GLN A 464 -29.97 9.84 1.26
CA GLN A 464 -30.29 10.47 2.53
C GLN A 464 -31.30 9.60 3.28
N ILE A 465 -31.02 9.34 4.54
CA ILE A 465 -31.86 8.50 5.42
C ILE A 465 -32.31 9.37 6.59
N GLU A 466 -33.60 9.37 6.84
CA GLU A 466 -34.20 9.84 8.09
C GLU A 466 -34.34 8.66 9.05
N MET A 467 -34.01 8.88 10.32
CA MET A 467 -34.07 7.86 11.37
C MET A 467 -35.06 8.32 12.43
N ASN A 468 -36.10 7.54 12.64
CA ASN A 468 -37.10 7.75 13.69
C ASN A 468 -37.00 6.61 14.71
N LEU A 469 -37.10 6.97 15.99
CA LEU A 469 -36.94 6.05 17.11
C LEU A 469 -38.19 6.13 17.99
N GLU A 470 -38.88 5.00 18.16
CA GLU A 470 -40.11 4.90 18.92
C GLU A 470 -39.99 3.80 19.99
N GLU A 471 -40.20 4.16 21.25
CA GLU A 471 -40.31 3.18 22.33
C GLU A 471 -41.74 2.62 22.36
N THR A 472 -41.88 1.33 22.07
CA THR A 472 -43.20 0.71 21.87
C THR A 472 -43.68 -0.07 23.10
N GLN A 473 -42.77 -0.58 23.93
CA GLN A 473 -43.10 -1.24 25.19
C GLN A 473 -42.05 -0.93 26.26
N CYS A 474 -42.51 -0.41 27.39
CA CYS A 474 -41.73 -0.29 28.62
C CYS A 474 -42.26 -1.30 29.63
N GLN A 475 -41.59 -2.45 29.78
CA GLN A 475 -41.93 -3.37 30.87
C GLN A 475 -41.22 -2.91 32.14
N ARG A 476 -41.97 -2.76 33.25
CA ARG A 476 -41.45 -2.38 34.59
C ARG A 476 -40.32 -3.31 35.12
N GLN A 477 -40.01 -4.40 34.42
CA GLN A 477 -38.96 -5.38 34.72
C GLN A 477 -37.66 -5.21 33.89
N GLY A 478 -37.45 -4.07 33.22
CA GLY A 478 -36.12 -3.69 32.72
C GLY A 478 -35.81 -4.01 31.25
N ASN A 479 -36.80 -4.49 30.48
CA ASN A 479 -36.68 -4.64 29.03
C ASN A 479 -37.55 -3.57 28.34
N SER A 480 -36.91 -2.63 27.65
CA SER A 480 -37.56 -1.67 26.73
C SER A 480 -37.43 -2.16 25.29
N MET A 481 -38.53 -2.12 24.55
CA MET A 481 -38.54 -2.41 23.11
C MET A 481 -38.54 -1.09 22.33
N VAL A 482 -37.48 -0.90 21.55
CA VAL A 482 -37.30 0.29 20.70
C VAL A 482 -37.41 -0.13 19.24
N VAL A 483 -38.25 0.58 18.49
CA VAL A 483 -38.38 0.43 17.04
C VAL A 483 -37.62 1.56 16.37
N VAL A 484 -36.67 1.20 15.50
CA VAL A 484 -35.91 2.15 14.67
C VAL A 484 -36.41 2.06 13.23
N THR A 485 -37.03 3.13 12.76
CA THR A 485 -37.53 3.24 11.38
C THR A 485 -36.56 4.07 10.55
N LEU A 486 -36.06 3.49 9.45
CA LEU A 486 -35.17 4.17 8.50
C LEU A 486 -35.92 4.50 7.21
N THR A 487 -36.18 5.78 6.97
CA THR A 487 -36.88 6.26 5.78
C THR A 487 -35.89 6.82 4.77
N ARG A 488 -35.90 6.27 3.55
CA ARG A 488 -35.07 6.77 2.44
C ARG A 488 -35.72 8.01 1.83
N LEU A 489 -35.05 9.16 1.91
CA LEU A 489 -35.57 10.44 1.40
C LEU A 489 -35.19 10.73 -0.06
N SER A 490 -34.23 10.00 -0.62
CA SER A 490 -33.73 10.23 -1.99
C SER A 490 -33.43 8.92 -2.70
N GLU A 491 -33.75 8.85 -4.00
CA GLU A 491 -33.29 7.74 -4.85
C GLU A 491 -31.77 7.86 -5.08
N SER A 492 -31.05 6.76 -4.86
CA SER A 492 -29.66 6.66 -5.31
C SER A 492 -29.66 6.48 -6.83
N ALA A 493 -28.84 7.23 -7.57
CA ALA A 493 -28.59 6.91 -8.97
C ALA A 493 -28.14 5.45 -9.12
N GLN A 494 -28.34 4.86 -10.30
CA GLN A 494 -27.82 3.52 -10.65
C GLN A 494 -26.29 3.52 -10.61
N SER A 495 -25.75 3.43 -9.40
CA SER A 495 -24.34 3.30 -9.12
C SER A 495 -23.97 1.83 -9.21
N THR A 496 -22.90 1.50 -9.93
CA THR A 496 -22.29 0.17 -9.89
C THR A 496 -21.72 -0.16 -8.51
N LYS A 497 -21.57 0.84 -7.63
CA LYS A 497 -21.09 0.67 -6.26
C LYS A 497 -22.24 0.37 -5.31
N ARG A 498 -22.12 -0.75 -4.60
CA ARG A 498 -23.03 -1.09 -3.50
C ARG A 498 -22.66 -0.28 -2.26
N HIS A 499 -23.61 0.46 -1.74
CA HIS A 499 -23.50 1.14 -0.45
C HIS A 499 -23.92 0.18 0.67
N TYR A 500 -23.39 0.40 1.87
CA TYR A 500 -23.76 -0.33 3.08
C TYR A 500 -23.73 0.65 4.25
N ALA A 501 -24.59 0.41 5.23
CA ALA A 501 -24.59 1.10 6.52
C ALA A 501 -24.42 0.09 7.66
N ASP A 502 -23.82 0.53 8.74
CA ASP A 502 -23.81 -0.19 10.01
C ASP A 502 -24.79 0.53 10.95
N MET A 503 -25.88 -0.14 11.33
CA MET A 503 -26.78 0.33 12.38
C MET A 503 -26.26 -0.21 13.71
N VAL A 504 -25.95 0.67 14.63
CA VAL A 504 -25.39 0.33 15.95
C VAL A 504 -26.24 1.00 17.02
N VAL A 505 -26.75 0.21 17.96
CA VAL A 505 -27.37 0.70 19.19
C VAL A 505 -26.43 0.34 20.33
N ALA A 506 -26.02 1.34 21.11
CA ALA A 506 -25.00 1.20 22.13
C ALA A 506 -25.26 2.11 23.33
N VAL A 507 -24.68 1.74 24.46
CA VAL A 507 -24.59 2.56 25.67
C VAL A 507 -23.18 3.13 25.73
N GLU A 508 -23.06 4.44 25.57
CA GLU A 508 -21.76 5.13 25.48
C GLU A 508 -20.99 5.08 26.81
N GLU A 509 -21.69 5.26 27.93
CA GLU A 509 -21.12 5.25 29.29
C GLU A 509 -20.49 3.89 29.62
N ASP A 510 -21.18 2.80 29.27
CA ASP A 510 -20.73 1.42 29.50
C ASP A 510 -19.79 0.91 28.39
N ASN A 511 -19.55 1.70 27.34
CA ASN A 511 -18.79 1.30 26.15
C ASN A 511 -19.30 -0.01 25.52
N LEU A 512 -20.63 -0.21 25.52
CA LEU A 512 -21.26 -1.49 25.22
C LEU A 512 -22.18 -1.40 23.99
N ILE A 513 -21.97 -2.28 23.01
CA ILE A 513 -22.90 -2.46 21.88
C ILE A 513 -24.00 -3.43 22.29
N LEU A 514 -25.24 -2.96 22.21
CA LEU A 514 -26.45 -3.75 22.48
C LEU A 514 -26.96 -4.44 21.22
N PHE A 515 -26.90 -3.75 20.09
CA PHE A 515 -27.39 -4.22 18.80
C PHE A 515 -26.50 -3.72 17.67
N HIS A 516 -26.23 -4.60 16.70
CA HIS A 516 -25.58 -4.25 15.44
C HIS A 516 -26.24 -4.99 14.28
N GLU A 517 -26.52 -4.25 13.21
CA GLU A 517 -26.98 -4.82 11.95
C GLU A 517 -26.33 -4.11 10.78
N LYS A 518 -26.01 -4.88 9.74
CA LYS A 518 -25.49 -4.34 8.48
C LYS A 518 -26.61 -4.19 7.48
N ILE A 519 -26.90 -2.94 7.12
CA ILE A 519 -27.97 -2.56 6.20
C ILE A 519 -27.38 -2.32 4.81
N ARG A 520 -28.12 -2.72 3.77
CA ARG A 520 -27.73 -2.59 2.37
C ARG A 520 -28.48 -1.49 1.64
#